data_AF-A0A384AY02-F1
#
_entry.id   AF-A0A384AY02-F1
#
_cell.length_a   1.000
_cell.length_b   1.000
_cell.length_c   1.000
_cell.angle_alpha   90.00
_cell.angle_beta   90.00
_cell.angle_gamma   90.00
#
_symmetry.space_group_name_H-M   'P 1'
#
loop_
_entity.id
_entity.type
_entity.pdbx_description
1 polymer ?
#
loop_
_entity_poly.entity_id
_entity_poly.type
_entity_poly.pdbx_seq_one_letter_code
_entity_poly.pdbx_strand_id
1 'polypeptide(L)'
;MPLLTQQIPDENDYSLVASLDNVRNLSTILKAIHFREHATCFATKNGIKVTVENAKCVQANAFIQAGIFQEFRVQEESVTFRINLTVLLDCLSIFGSNPMPGTLTALRMCYQGYGYPLMLFLEEGGVVTVCKINTQEPEETLDFDFCSTNVINKIILQSEGLREAFSELDMTSEVLQITMSPDKPYFRYKISLLKPSTKALVLSCKVSIRTDNRGFLSLQYMIRNEDGQICFVEYYCCPDEEVPES
;
A
#
# COMPACT_ATOMS: atom_id res chain seq x y z
N MET A 1 27.85 -13.68 -15.14
CA MET A 1 28.38 -12.34 -14.78
C MET A 1 27.20 -11.39 -14.79
N PRO A 2 26.64 -11.06 -13.63
CA PRO A 2 25.36 -10.35 -13.55
C PRO A 2 25.55 -8.84 -13.41
N LEU A 3 24.62 -8.07 -14.01
CA LEU A 3 24.22 -6.68 -13.73
C LEU A 3 25.24 -5.51 -13.57
N LEU A 4 26.54 -5.65 -13.84
CA LEU A 4 27.54 -4.62 -13.46
C LEU A 4 28.19 -3.78 -14.59
N THR A 5 27.53 -3.52 -15.73
CA THR A 5 28.17 -2.73 -16.82
C THR A 5 27.36 -1.57 -17.41
N GLN A 6 26.38 -1.02 -16.68
CA GLN A 6 25.92 0.34 -16.96
C GLN A 6 26.39 1.23 -15.81
N GLN A 7 27.06 2.34 -16.13
CA GLN A 7 27.61 3.30 -15.18
C GLN A 7 26.51 3.75 -14.20
N ILE A 8 26.50 3.14 -13.02
CA ILE A 8 25.72 3.59 -11.87
C ILE A 8 26.43 4.89 -11.42
N PRO A 9 25.75 6.05 -11.42
CA PRO A 9 26.26 7.25 -10.75
C PRO A 9 26.70 6.87 -9.34
N ASP A 10 27.79 7.45 -8.84
CA ASP A 10 28.38 7.13 -7.52
C ASP A 10 27.28 6.75 -6.51
N GLU A 11 27.32 5.51 -5.99
CA GLU A 11 26.24 4.99 -5.13
C GLU A 11 25.97 5.91 -3.93
N ASN A 12 26.92 6.77 -3.57
CA ASN A 12 26.80 7.75 -2.49
C ASN A 12 25.87 8.94 -2.77
N ASP A 13 25.35 9.13 -3.98
CA ASP A 13 24.46 10.27 -4.29
C ASP A 13 22.96 9.95 -4.15
N TYR A 14 22.59 8.73 -3.77
CA TYR A 14 21.18 8.33 -3.69
C TYR A 14 20.58 8.54 -2.30
N SER A 15 19.58 9.42 -2.19
CA SER A 15 18.75 9.60 -0.98
C SER A 15 18.03 8.31 -0.56
N LEU A 16 17.60 7.46 -1.53
CA LEU A 16 17.01 6.14 -1.28
C LEU A 16 17.59 5.09 -2.24
N VAL A 17 18.01 3.96 -1.66
CA VAL A 17 18.39 2.74 -2.39
C VAL A 17 17.67 1.56 -1.75
N ALA A 18 17.03 0.71 -2.55
CA ALA A 18 16.37 -0.50 -2.07
C ALA A 18 16.47 -1.63 -3.09
N SER A 19 16.78 -2.85 -2.63
CA SER A 19 16.93 -4.03 -3.49
C SER A 19 16.07 -5.20 -2.98
N LEU A 20 15.43 -5.91 -3.92
CA LEU A 20 14.60 -7.08 -3.68
C LEU A 20 14.99 -8.21 -4.63
N ASP A 21 15.16 -9.44 -4.13
CA ASP A 21 15.34 -10.62 -5.00
C ASP A 21 14.03 -11.02 -5.71
N ASN A 22 12.90 -10.61 -5.14
CA ASN A 22 11.57 -10.89 -5.68
C ASN A 22 10.69 -9.64 -5.64
N VAL A 23 10.49 -9.03 -6.81
CA VAL A 23 9.64 -7.84 -7.00
C VAL A 23 8.22 -8.03 -6.45
N ARG A 24 7.71 -9.28 -6.37
CA ARG A 24 6.36 -9.59 -5.88
C ARG A 24 6.17 -9.24 -4.41
N ASN A 25 7.24 -9.21 -3.63
CA ASN A 25 7.20 -8.76 -2.23
C ASN A 25 6.78 -7.30 -2.09
N LEU A 26 7.02 -6.47 -3.12
CA LEU A 26 6.57 -5.09 -3.17
C LEU A 26 5.29 -4.93 -3.99
N SER A 27 5.27 -5.45 -5.23
CA SER A 27 4.18 -5.18 -6.17
C SER A 27 2.83 -5.74 -5.71
N THR A 28 2.81 -6.86 -4.99
CA THR A 28 1.58 -7.44 -4.42
C THR A 28 0.93 -6.52 -3.40
N ILE A 29 1.74 -5.89 -2.54
CA ILE A 29 1.27 -4.98 -1.49
C ILE A 29 0.79 -3.67 -2.13
N LEU A 30 1.51 -3.16 -3.12
CA LEU A 30 1.10 -1.95 -3.84
C LEU A 30 -0.21 -2.15 -4.62
N LYS A 31 -0.43 -3.33 -5.21
CA LYS A 31 -1.72 -3.70 -5.84
C LYS A 31 -2.89 -3.66 -4.84
N ALA A 32 -2.63 -3.95 -3.55
CA ALA A 32 -3.64 -3.93 -2.49
C ALA A 32 -4.21 -2.53 -2.23
N ILE A 33 -3.45 -1.48 -2.53
CA ILE A 33 -3.85 -0.08 -2.37
C ILE A 33 -4.09 0.64 -3.70
N HIS A 34 -4.03 -0.04 -4.84
CA HIS A 34 -4.15 0.60 -6.14
C HIS A 34 -5.61 0.90 -6.51
N PHE A 35 -6.10 2.09 -6.16
CA PHE A 35 -7.41 2.60 -6.62
C PHE A 35 -7.37 4.05 -7.09
N ARG A 36 -6.18 4.66 -7.09
CA ARG A 36 -5.87 5.97 -7.65
C ARG A 36 -4.59 5.87 -8.47
N GLU A 37 -4.48 6.76 -9.45
CA GLU A 37 -3.34 6.79 -10.36
C GLU A 37 -2.06 7.28 -9.68
N HIS A 38 -2.16 8.21 -8.74
CA HIS A 38 -1.01 8.75 -8.02
C HIS A 38 -0.96 8.27 -6.58
N ALA A 39 0.26 8.09 -6.07
CA ALA A 39 0.54 7.76 -4.68
C ALA A 39 1.70 8.61 -4.15
N THR A 40 1.68 8.87 -2.85
CA THR A 40 2.79 9.53 -2.13
C THR A 40 3.62 8.46 -1.43
N CYS A 41 4.90 8.41 -1.74
CA CYS A 41 5.87 7.50 -1.13
C CYS A 41 6.66 8.23 -0.06
N PHE A 42 6.75 7.62 1.12
CA PHE A 42 7.53 8.07 2.26
C PHE A 42 8.52 6.97 2.63
N ALA A 43 9.81 7.23 2.49
CA ALA A 43 10.87 6.31 2.89
C ALA A 43 11.58 6.86 4.14
N THR A 44 11.77 5.99 5.12
CA THR A 44 12.54 6.27 6.34
C THR A 44 13.46 5.09 6.62
N LYS A 45 14.34 5.17 7.62
CA LYS A 45 15.18 4.04 8.04
C LYS A 45 14.41 2.77 8.40
N ASN A 46 13.12 2.89 8.74
CA ASN A 46 12.27 1.75 9.13
C ASN A 46 11.63 1.04 7.93
N GLY A 47 11.62 1.64 6.74
CA GLY A 47 11.00 1.09 5.54
C GLY A 47 10.30 2.14 4.68
N ILE A 48 9.47 1.65 3.76
CA ILE A 48 8.71 2.45 2.80
C ILE A 48 7.22 2.40 3.16
N LYS A 49 6.60 3.56 3.28
CA LYS A 49 5.15 3.74 3.36
C LYS A 49 4.65 4.34 2.04
N VAL A 50 3.69 3.71 1.40
CA VAL A 50 3.03 4.24 0.21
C VAL A 50 1.58 4.58 0.55
N THR A 51 1.19 5.82 0.29
CA THR A 51 -0.10 6.39 0.67
C THR A 51 -0.88 6.77 -0.58
N VAL A 52 -2.14 6.38 -0.65
CA VAL A 52 -3.11 6.81 -1.66
C VAL A 52 -4.34 7.39 -0.98
N GLU A 53 -4.89 8.45 -1.58
CA GLU A 53 -6.03 9.15 -1.02
C GLU A 53 -7.11 9.37 -2.07
N ASN A 54 -8.37 9.32 -1.64
CA ASN A 54 -9.51 9.63 -2.49
C ASN A 54 -10.49 10.57 -1.78
N ALA A 55 -10.71 11.74 -2.41
CA ALA A 55 -11.72 12.73 -2.03
C ALA A 55 -11.70 13.17 -0.55
N LYS A 56 -10.55 13.07 0.11
CA LYS A 56 -10.39 13.28 1.57
C LYS A 56 -11.23 12.38 2.48
N CYS A 57 -11.97 11.42 1.92
CA CYS A 57 -12.79 10.49 2.67
C CYS A 57 -12.07 9.18 2.97
N VAL A 58 -11.18 8.75 2.06
CA VAL A 58 -10.45 7.48 2.15
C VAL A 58 -8.97 7.68 2.00
N GLN A 59 -8.22 6.99 2.85
CA GLN A 59 -6.78 6.84 2.73
C GLN A 59 -6.40 5.39 2.85
N ALA A 60 -5.52 4.91 1.97
CA ALA A 60 -4.90 3.62 2.13
C ALA A 60 -3.39 3.72 2.20
N ASN A 61 -2.81 3.00 3.15
CA ASN A 61 -1.40 2.97 3.45
C ASN A 61 -0.88 1.54 3.29
N ALA A 62 0.13 1.35 2.46
CA ALA A 62 0.92 0.13 2.43
C ALA A 62 2.25 0.40 3.14
N PHE A 63 2.57 -0.40 4.16
CA PHE A 63 3.85 -0.31 4.86
C PHE A 63 4.70 -1.56 4.60
N ILE A 64 5.87 -1.33 4.02
CA ILE A 64 6.89 -2.34 3.72
C ILE A 64 8.11 -2.03 4.58
N GLN A 65 8.30 -2.81 5.62
CA GLN A 65 9.42 -2.68 6.55
C GLN A 65 10.77 -2.92 5.86
N ALA A 66 11.82 -2.22 6.32
CA ALA A 66 13.17 -2.30 5.76
C ALA A 66 13.72 -3.74 5.71
N GLY A 67 13.37 -4.59 6.69
CA GLY A 67 13.80 -5.99 6.75
C GLY A 67 13.24 -6.91 5.65
N ILE A 68 12.33 -6.44 4.80
CA ILE A 68 11.86 -7.18 3.61
C ILE A 68 12.87 -7.06 2.47
N PHE A 69 13.66 -5.98 2.45
CA PHE A 69 14.62 -5.70 1.40
C PHE A 69 15.98 -6.33 1.73
N GLN A 70 16.66 -6.88 0.72
CA GLN A 70 18.04 -7.38 0.82
C GLN A 70 19.02 -6.22 1.06
N GLU A 71 18.76 -5.08 0.43
CA GLU A 71 19.49 -3.84 0.62
C GLU A 71 18.46 -2.73 0.84
N PHE A 72 18.62 -1.93 1.88
CA PHE A 72 17.76 -0.78 2.10
C PHE A 72 18.53 0.33 2.80
N ARG A 73 18.64 1.48 2.15
CA ARG A 73 19.38 2.63 2.65
C ARG A 73 18.63 3.91 2.34
N VAL A 74 18.47 4.73 3.38
CA VAL A 74 17.95 6.08 3.29
C VAL A 74 18.99 7.01 3.93
N GLN A 75 19.46 8.01 3.19
CA GLN A 75 20.51 8.92 3.67
C GLN A 75 19.96 9.99 4.61
N GLU A 76 18.79 10.53 4.28
CA GLU A 76 18.09 11.56 5.04
C GLU A 76 17.24 10.93 6.17
N GLU A 77 16.66 11.76 7.05
CA GLU A 77 15.74 11.29 8.09
C GLU A 77 14.47 10.68 7.47
N SER A 78 13.96 11.34 6.44
CA SER A 78 12.83 10.89 5.63
C SER A 78 12.95 11.44 4.22
N VAL A 79 12.61 10.61 3.23
CA VAL A 79 12.55 11.00 1.82
C VAL A 79 11.12 10.83 1.34
N THR A 80 10.56 11.89 0.76
CA THR A 80 9.16 11.89 0.30
C THR A 80 9.06 12.35 -1.14
N PHE A 81 8.30 11.62 -1.94
CA PHE A 81 8.02 11.97 -3.33
C PHE A 81 6.66 11.40 -3.76
N ARG A 82 6.03 12.04 -4.74
CA ARG A 82 4.81 11.53 -5.37
C ARG A 82 5.13 10.89 -6.72
N ILE A 83 4.44 9.81 -7.06
CA ILE A 83 4.63 9.07 -8.32
C ILE A 83 3.29 8.61 -8.89
N ASN A 84 3.28 8.31 -10.19
CA ASN A 84 2.20 7.57 -10.81
C ASN A 84 2.30 6.08 -10.42
N LEU A 85 1.43 5.64 -9.52
CA LEU A 85 1.37 4.28 -9.00
C LEU A 85 0.99 3.27 -10.09
N THR A 86 0.15 3.66 -11.06
CA THR A 86 -0.19 2.78 -12.19
C THR A 86 1.06 2.47 -13.01
N VAL A 87 1.81 3.50 -13.41
CA VAL A 87 3.07 3.34 -14.15
C VAL A 87 4.09 2.55 -13.34
N LEU A 88 4.19 2.80 -12.02
CA LEU A 88 5.05 2.01 -11.15
C LEU A 88 4.68 0.53 -11.19
N LEU A 89 3.39 0.19 -11.02
CA LEU A 89 2.92 -1.20 -11.03
C LEU A 89 3.14 -1.89 -12.39
N ASP A 90 2.94 -1.17 -13.49
CA ASP A 90 3.23 -1.67 -14.84
C ASP A 90 4.72 -2.00 -14.99
N CYS A 91 5.61 -1.10 -14.52
CA CYS A 91 7.05 -1.34 -14.53
C CYS A 91 7.45 -2.54 -13.65
N LEU A 92 6.87 -2.66 -12.45
CA LEU A 92 7.14 -3.77 -11.53
C LEU A 92 6.61 -5.12 -12.04
N SER A 93 5.79 -5.13 -13.09
CA SER A 93 5.21 -6.35 -13.68
C SER A 93 5.56 -6.53 -15.15
N ILE A 94 6.64 -5.90 -15.62
CA ILE A 94 7.04 -5.92 -17.03
C ILE A 94 7.35 -7.33 -17.57
N PHE A 95 7.86 -8.22 -16.70
CA PHE A 95 8.12 -9.63 -17.04
C PHE A 95 6.89 -10.53 -16.86
N GLY A 96 5.71 -9.93 -16.63
CA GLY A 96 4.43 -10.62 -16.47
C GLY A 96 4.01 -10.80 -15.01
N SER A 97 2.72 -11.06 -14.82
CA SER A 97 2.12 -11.26 -13.49
C SER A 97 2.10 -12.73 -13.03
N ASN A 98 2.36 -13.68 -13.93
CA ASN A 98 2.37 -15.12 -13.66
C ASN A 98 3.72 -15.74 -14.07
N PRO A 99 4.80 -15.43 -13.34
CA PRO A 99 6.11 -16.02 -13.62
C PRO A 99 6.07 -17.54 -13.41
N MET A 100 6.89 -18.26 -14.18
CA MET A 100 7.01 -19.70 -13.97
C MET A 100 7.53 -20.00 -12.56
N PRO A 101 7.08 -21.09 -11.92
CA PRO A 101 7.60 -21.52 -10.62
C PRO A 101 9.13 -21.58 -10.63
N GLY A 102 9.77 -20.93 -9.66
CA GLY A 102 11.24 -20.84 -9.56
C GLY A 102 11.89 -19.70 -10.35
N THR A 103 11.12 -18.93 -11.14
CA THR A 103 11.62 -17.70 -11.78
C THR A 103 11.29 -16.50 -10.90
N LEU A 104 12.33 -15.77 -10.50
CA LEU A 104 12.22 -14.56 -9.70
C LEU A 104 12.71 -13.36 -10.52
N THR A 105 12.01 -12.24 -10.37
CA THR A 105 12.44 -10.96 -10.91
C THR A 105 13.10 -10.17 -9.77
N ALA A 106 14.41 -9.96 -9.88
CA ALA A 106 15.12 -9.07 -8.98
C ALA A 106 14.79 -7.61 -9.31
N LEU A 107 14.75 -6.76 -8.29
CA LEU A 107 14.48 -5.33 -8.38
C LEU A 107 15.55 -4.56 -7.62
N ARG A 108 16.06 -3.49 -8.22
CA ARG A 108 16.79 -2.43 -7.54
C ARG A 108 16.11 -1.10 -7.81
N MET A 109 15.83 -0.35 -6.76
CA MET A 109 15.24 0.98 -6.80
C MET A 109 16.25 2.01 -6.33
N CYS A 110 16.41 3.08 -7.10
CA CYS A 110 17.29 4.19 -6.74
C CYS A 110 16.55 5.52 -6.95
N TYR A 111 16.62 6.39 -5.94
CA TYR A 111 16.08 7.74 -6.01
C TYR A 111 17.11 8.72 -5.48
N GLN A 112 17.51 9.67 -6.33
CA GLN A 112 18.63 10.58 -6.06
C GLN A 112 18.25 11.73 -5.12
N GLY A 113 16.97 12.08 -5.04
CA GLY A 113 16.49 13.19 -4.24
C GLY A 113 15.52 14.06 -5.01
N TYR A 114 15.14 15.18 -4.39
CA TYR A 114 14.14 16.10 -4.93
C TYR A 114 14.45 16.54 -6.37
N GLY A 115 13.45 16.49 -7.25
CA GLY A 115 13.58 16.86 -8.67
C GLY A 115 14.13 15.76 -9.59
N TYR A 116 14.59 14.63 -9.05
CA TYR A 116 15.09 13.50 -9.84
C TYR A 116 14.02 12.41 -10.04
N PRO A 117 14.12 11.59 -11.09
CA PRO A 117 13.22 10.46 -11.29
C PRO A 117 13.52 9.30 -10.32
N LEU A 118 12.52 8.45 -10.09
CA LEU A 118 12.71 7.12 -9.52
C LEU A 118 13.23 6.19 -10.63
N MET A 119 14.38 5.57 -10.39
CA MET A 119 14.99 4.60 -11.27
C MET A 119 14.69 3.19 -10.77
N LEU A 120 14.23 2.31 -11.66
CA LEU A 120 14.01 0.89 -11.38
C LEU A 120 14.90 0.06 -12.31
N PHE A 121 15.61 -0.90 -11.75
CA PHE A 121 16.38 -1.89 -12.48
C PHE A 121 15.79 -3.26 -12.16
N LEU A 122 15.18 -3.91 -13.15
CA LEU A 122 14.60 -5.23 -12.99
C LEU A 122 15.41 -6.25 -13.79
N GLU A 123 15.69 -7.40 -13.19
CA GLU A 123 16.37 -8.52 -13.87
C GLU A 123 15.56 -9.81 -13.72
N GLU A 124 15.32 -10.50 -14.84
CA GLU A 124 14.77 -11.84 -14.86
C GLU A 124 15.53 -12.70 -15.88
N GLY A 125 16.11 -13.82 -15.45
CA GLY A 125 16.79 -14.75 -16.35
C GLY A 125 17.95 -14.15 -17.16
N GLY A 126 18.59 -13.10 -16.65
CA GLY A 126 19.66 -12.36 -17.33
C GLY A 126 19.18 -11.24 -18.28
N VAL A 127 17.86 -11.06 -18.44
CA VAL A 127 17.28 -9.92 -19.16
C VAL A 127 17.09 -8.77 -18.19
N VAL A 128 17.62 -7.59 -18.53
CA VAL A 128 17.57 -6.40 -17.67
C VAL A 128 16.67 -5.33 -18.29
N THR A 129 15.76 -4.80 -17.49
CA THR A 129 14.92 -3.65 -17.82
C THR A 129 15.27 -2.48 -16.92
N VAL A 130 15.41 -1.29 -17.51
CA VAL A 130 15.60 -0.03 -16.77
C VAL A 130 14.40 0.88 -16.99
N CYS A 131 13.71 1.24 -15.91
CA CYS A 131 12.58 2.17 -15.94
C CYS A 131 12.99 3.50 -15.29
N LYS A 132 12.58 4.61 -15.91
CA LYS A 132 12.74 5.96 -15.39
C LYS A 132 11.37 6.59 -15.19
N ILE A 133 10.95 6.75 -13.94
CA ILE A 133 9.63 7.28 -13.59
C ILE A 133 9.83 8.67 -12.99
N ASN A 134 9.24 9.69 -13.62
CA ASN A 134 9.32 11.05 -13.10
C ASN A 134 8.55 11.15 -11.77
N THR A 135 9.17 11.81 -10.78
CA THR A 135 8.54 12.11 -9.50
C THR A 135 7.86 13.48 -9.54
N GLN A 136 6.91 13.70 -8.63
CA GLN A 136 6.25 14.98 -8.40
C GLN A 136 6.46 15.41 -6.95
N GLU A 137 6.26 16.70 -6.69
CA GLU A 137 6.21 17.23 -5.33
C GLU A 137 5.06 16.59 -4.55
N PRO A 138 5.29 16.17 -3.29
CA PRO A 138 4.23 15.63 -2.44
C PRO A 138 3.14 16.67 -2.16
N GLU A 139 1.89 16.24 -2.23
CA GLU A 139 0.77 17.01 -1.67
C GLU A 139 0.67 16.75 -0.16
N GLU A 140 0.06 17.68 0.59
CA GLU A 140 -0.27 17.45 2.00
C GLU A 140 -1.13 16.19 2.15
N THR A 141 -0.60 15.19 2.85
CA THR A 141 -1.35 13.96 3.16
C THR A 141 -2.21 14.15 4.39
N LEU A 142 -3.37 13.50 4.40
CA LEU A 142 -4.31 13.54 5.50
C LEU A 142 -3.76 12.75 6.70
N ASP A 143 -3.65 13.44 7.83
CA ASP A 143 -3.45 12.78 9.11
C ASP A 143 -4.81 12.54 9.76
N PHE A 144 -5.24 11.27 9.79
CA PHE A 144 -6.50 10.88 10.42
C PHE A 144 -6.40 10.83 11.96
N ASP A 145 -5.19 10.98 12.54
CA ASP A 145 -4.90 10.87 13.98
C ASP A 145 -5.71 9.76 14.67
N PHE A 146 -5.59 8.54 14.14
CA PHE A 146 -6.33 7.38 14.63
C PHE A 146 -5.59 6.76 15.83
N CYS A 147 -5.59 7.47 16.96
CA CYS A 147 -4.95 7.01 18.18
C CYS A 147 -5.68 5.80 18.80
N SER A 148 -4.90 4.82 19.29
CA SER A 148 -5.43 3.60 19.93
C SER A 148 -6.30 3.88 21.16
N THR A 149 -6.12 5.03 21.81
CA THR A 149 -6.91 5.51 22.94
C THR A 149 -8.34 5.91 22.57
N ASN A 150 -8.60 6.23 21.29
CA ASN A 150 -9.90 6.72 20.83
C ASN A 150 -10.76 5.61 20.21
N VAL A 151 -10.25 4.38 20.17
CA VAL A 151 -10.93 3.21 19.59
C VAL A 151 -12.05 2.74 20.51
N ILE A 152 -13.30 2.79 20.02
CA ILE A 152 -14.48 2.31 20.74
C ILE A 152 -14.66 0.82 20.51
N ASN A 153 -14.66 0.40 19.24
CA ASN A 153 -14.88 -1.00 18.88
C ASN A 153 -13.66 -1.56 18.14
N LYS A 154 -13.32 -2.81 18.45
CA LYS A 154 -12.25 -3.55 17.77
C LYS A 154 -12.67 -4.99 17.56
N ILE A 155 -12.68 -5.43 16.30
CA ILE A 155 -12.93 -6.81 15.90
C ILE A 155 -11.73 -7.29 15.10
N ILE A 156 -11.27 -8.52 15.37
CA ILE A 156 -10.24 -9.18 14.56
C ILE A 156 -10.85 -10.46 13.98
N LEU A 157 -10.78 -10.61 12.67
CA LEU A 157 -11.33 -11.74 11.93
C LEU A 157 -10.23 -12.45 11.13
N GLN A 158 -10.47 -13.73 10.84
CA GLN A 158 -9.74 -14.43 9.78
C GLN A 158 -10.29 -13.94 8.43
N SER A 159 -9.39 -13.57 7.52
CA SER A 159 -9.77 -12.92 6.27
C SER A 159 -10.53 -13.85 5.31
N GLU A 160 -10.26 -15.16 5.36
CA GLU A 160 -10.90 -16.15 4.48
C GLU A 160 -12.43 -16.10 4.56
N GLY A 161 -13.00 -16.14 5.76
CA GLY A 161 -14.45 -16.10 5.94
C GLY A 161 -15.09 -14.76 5.57
N LEU A 162 -14.35 -13.65 5.65
CA LEU A 162 -14.85 -12.33 5.29
C LEU A 162 -14.79 -12.07 3.78
N ARG A 163 -13.88 -12.75 3.07
CA ARG A 163 -13.65 -12.58 1.64
C ARG A 163 -14.88 -12.90 0.81
N GLU A 164 -15.54 -14.01 1.11
CA GLU A 164 -16.78 -14.43 0.44
C GLU A 164 -17.92 -13.45 0.72
N ALA A 165 -18.09 -13.02 1.97
CA ALA A 165 -19.11 -12.04 2.33
C ALA A 165 -18.90 -10.69 1.61
N PHE A 166 -17.65 -10.21 1.50
CA PHE A 166 -17.32 -8.96 0.82
C PHE A 166 -17.44 -9.04 -0.70
N SER A 167 -17.26 -10.22 -1.31
CA SER A 167 -17.47 -10.40 -2.75
C SER A 167 -18.95 -10.40 -3.14
N GLU A 168 -19.82 -10.84 -2.23
CA GLU A 168 -21.28 -10.91 -2.45
C GLU A 168 -22.02 -9.63 -2.02
N LEU A 169 -21.31 -8.57 -1.59
CA LEU A 169 -21.94 -7.30 -1.24
C LEU A 169 -22.62 -6.68 -2.46
N ASP A 170 -23.87 -6.25 -2.28
CA ASP A 170 -24.64 -5.56 -3.32
C ASP A 170 -24.03 -4.18 -3.65
N MET A 171 -23.37 -4.12 -4.80
CA MET A 171 -22.71 -2.91 -5.31
C MET A 171 -23.69 -1.88 -5.88
N THR A 172 -24.99 -2.20 -5.97
CA THR A 172 -26.03 -1.23 -6.35
C THR A 172 -26.44 -0.35 -5.19
N SER A 173 -26.16 -0.77 -3.95
CA SER A 173 -26.30 0.07 -2.76
C SER A 173 -25.30 1.23 -2.80
N GLU A 174 -25.69 2.39 -2.30
CA GLU A 174 -24.78 3.53 -2.13
C GLU A 174 -23.96 3.41 -0.83
N VAL A 175 -24.47 2.66 0.14
CA VAL A 175 -23.99 2.61 1.52
C VAL A 175 -23.76 1.18 2.01
N LEU A 176 -22.70 1.01 2.79
CA LEU A 176 -22.40 -0.15 3.61
C LEU A 176 -22.56 0.27 5.09
N GLN A 177 -23.52 -0.35 5.78
CA GLN A 177 -23.71 -0.14 7.21
C GLN A 177 -22.95 -1.22 7.99
N ILE A 178 -22.08 -0.80 8.92
CA ILE A 178 -21.34 -1.72 9.78
C ILE A 178 -21.82 -1.53 11.22
N THR A 179 -22.52 -2.54 11.75
CA THR A 179 -23.00 -2.54 13.15
C THR A 179 -22.02 -3.34 14.02
N MET A 180 -21.35 -2.67 14.96
CA MET A 180 -20.37 -3.28 15.88
C MET A 180 -20.84 -3.40 17.33
N SER A 181 -21.95 -2.74 17.69
CA SER A 181 -22.56 -2.73 19.01
C SER A 181 -24.07 -2.93 18.88
N PRO A 182 -24.75 -3.57 19.85
CA PRO A 182 -26.21 -3.59 19.90
C PRO A 182 -26.79 -2.18 20.11
N ASP A 183 -26.05 -1.28 20.75
CA ASP A 183 -26.46 0.09 21.08
C ASP A 183 -25.90 1.12 20.09
N LYS A 184 -26.60 2.25 19.91
CA LYS A 184 -26.13 3.42 19.13
C LYS A 184 -24.74 3.87 19.63
N PRO A 185 -23.88 4.45 18.77
CA PRO A 185 -24.11 4.84 17.38
C PRO A 185 -23.81 3.73 16.36
N TYR A 186 -24.71 3.59 15.37
CA TYR A 186 -24.47 2.78 14.17
C TYR A 186 -23.79 3.66 13.12
N PHE A 187 -22.64 3.23 12.61
CA PHE A 187 -21.91 3.98 11.59
C PHE A 187 -22.18 3.43 10.18
N ARG A 188 -22.38 4.34 9.24
CA ARG A 188 -22.61 4.07 7.82
C ARG A 188 -21.41 4.60 7.04
N TYR A 189 -21.06 3.91 5.96
CA TYR A 189 -19.93 4.28 5.10
C TYR A 189 -20.36 4.10 3.65
N LYS A 190 -19.88 4.94 2.73
CA LYS A 190 -20.18 4.76 1.30
C LYS A 190 -19.50 3.49 0.79
N ILE A 191 -20.25 2.55 0.23
CA ILE A 191 -19.67 1.26 -0.19
C ILE A 191 -18.66 1.43 -1.32
N SER A 192 -18.86 2.43 -2.19
CA SER A 192 -17.95 2.81 -3.27
C SER A 192 -16.56 3.21 -2.76
N LEU A 193 -16.49 3.76 -1.55
CA LEU A 193 -15.25 4.16 -0.88
C LEU A 193 -14.51 2.98 -0.25
N LEU A 194 -15.24 1.96 0.22
CA LEU A 194 -14.66 0.77 0.86
C LEU A 194 -14.37 -0.37 -0.11
N LYS A 195 -15.01 -0.40 -1.29
CA LYS A 195 -14.80 -1.42 -2.32
C LYS A 195 -13.32 -1.70 -2.66
N PRO A 196 -12.42 -0.69 -2.74
CA PRO A 196 -11.00 -0.95 -2.96
C PRO A 196 -10.32 -1.80 -1.89
N SER A 197 -10.79 -1.74 -0.64
CA SER A 197 -10.22 -2.50 0.48
C SER A 197 -10.32 -4.01 0.30
N THR A 198 -11.25 -4.49 -0.55
CA THR A 198 -11.35 -5.90 -0.92
C THR A 198 -10.05 -6.43 -1.55
N LYS A 199 -9.28 -5.58 -2.26
CA LYS A 199 -7.97 -5.96 -2.81
C LYS A 199 -6.99 -6.36 -1.70
N ALA A 200 -6.98 -5.62 -0.59
CA ALA A 200 -6.17 -5.95 0.57
C ALA A 200 -6.74 -7.15 1.34
N LEU A 201 -8.07 -7.25 1.47
CA LEU A 201 -8.72 -8.39 2.12
C LEU A 201 -8.34 -9.72 1.47
N VAL A 202 -8.38 -9.77 0.13
CA VAL A 202 -8.01 -10.92 -0.72
C VAL A 202 -6.60 -11.44 -0.43
N LEU A 203 -5.65 -10.54 -0.16
CA LEU A 203 -4.24 -10.87 0.06
C LEU A 203 -3.92 -11.14 1.54
N SER A 204 -4.81 -10.75 2.44
CA SER A 204 -4.60 -10.82 3.88
C SER A 204 -4.98 -12.16 4.47
N CYS A 205 -4.32 -12.56 5.55
CA CYS A 205 -4.71 -13.71 6.37
C CYS A 205 -5.55 -13.32 7.59
N LYS A 206 -5.40 -12.07 8.07
CA LYS A 206 -6.20 -11.49 9.15
C LYS A 206 -6.57 -10.05 8.84
N VAL A 207 -7.72 -9.63 9.33
CA VAL A 207 -8.19 -8.24 9.26
C VAL A 207 -8.61 -7.77 10.65
N SER A 208 -8.17 -6.58 11.04
CA SER A 208 -8.64 -5.85 12.22
C SER A 208 -9.53 -4.71 11.78
N ILE A 209 -10.76 -4.68 12.27
CA ILE A 209 -11.76 -3.64 12.02
C ILE A 209 -11.89 -2.81 13.31
N ARG A 210 -11.64 -1.51 13.22
CA ARG A 210 -11.71 -0.58 14.35
C ARG A 210 -12.57 0.62 14.02
N THR A 211 -13.31 1.12 15.00
CA THR A 211 -14.00 2.42 14.91
C THR A 211 -13.63 3.31 16.07
N ASP A 212 -13.43 4.61 15.81
CA ASP A 212 -13.19 5.61 16.85
C ASP A 212 -14.48 6.31 17.31
N ASN A 213 -14.36 7.22 18.27
CA ASN A 213 -15.47 8.02 18.80
C ASN A 213 -16.09 9.03 17.82
N ARG A 214 -15.39 9.34 16.73
CA ARG A 214 -15.88 10.19 15.64
C ARG A 214 -16.59 9.36 14.56
N GLY A 215 -16.51 8.04 14.62
CA GLY A 215 -17.06 7.14 13.61
C GLY A 215 -16.14 6.86 12.44
N PHE A 216 -14.84 7.19 12.52
CA PHE A 216 -13.89 6.79 11.50
C PHE A 216 -13.67 5.28 11.56
N LEU A 217 -13.63 4.65 10.39
CA LEU A 217 -13.29 3.25 10.23
C LEU A 217 -11.81 3.09 9.95
N SER A 218 -11.17 2.16 10.64
CA SER A 218 -9.83 1.68 10.34
C SER A 218 -9.87 0.17 10.08
N LEU A 219 -9.47 -0.22 8.87
CA LEU A 219 -9.30 -1.61 8.45
C LEU A 219 -7.80 -1.89 8.29
N GLN A 220 -7.25 -2.74 9.14
CA GLN A 220 -5.85 -3.15 9.08
C GLN A 220 -5.76 -4.60 8.62
N TYR A 221 -5.10 -4.81 7.49
CA TYR A 221 -4.92 -6.08 6.83
C TYR A 221 -3.50 -6.60 7.07
N MET A 222 -3.40 -7.79 7.66
CA MET A 222 -2.14 -8.51 7.82
C MET A 222 -1.92 -9.38 6.58
N ILE A 223 -0.94 -9.01 5.75
CA ILE A 223 -0.57 -9.72 4.52
C ILE A 223 0.73 -10.49 4.78
N ARG A 224 0.76 -11.77 4.42
CA ARG A 224 1.98 -12.58 4.46
C ARG A 224 2.53 -12.69 3.04
N ASN A 225 3.78 -12.30 2.82
CA ASN A 225 4.43 -12.44 1.52
C ASN A 225 4.88 -13.90 1.27
N GLU A 226 5.45 -14.16 0.10
CA GLU A 226 5.90 -15.50 -0.31
C GLU A 226 7.00 -16.05 0.61
N ASP A 227 7.82 -15.15 1.18
CA ASP A 227 8.90 -15.49 2.11
C ASP A 227 8.41 -15.64 3.57
N GLY A 228 7.09 -15.57 3.80
CA GLY A 228 6.49 -15.73 5.13
C GLY A 228 6.58 -14.49 6.03
N GLN A 229 7.18 -13.40 5.56
CA GLN A 229 7.26 -12.13 6.25
C GLN A 229 5.91 -11.41 6.26
N ILE A 230 5.67 -10.61 7.30
CA ILE A 230 4.41 -9.91 7.51
C ILE A 230 4.53 -8.47 7.03
N CYS A 231 3.52 -8.02 6.28
CA CYS A 231 3.32 -6.65 5.86
C CYS A 231 1.93 -6.18 6.28
N PHE A 232 1.75 -4.87 6.40
CA PHE A 232 0.47 -4.29 6.77
C PHE A 232 -0.03 -3.34 5.70
N VAL A 233 -1.33 -3.46 5.41
CA VAL A 233 -2.09 -2.48 4.63
C VAL A 233 -3.19 -1.93 5.52
N GLU A 234 -3.29 -0.61 5.60
CA GLU A 234 -4.31 0.07 6.39
C GLU A 234 -5.22 0.89 5.49
N TYR A 235 -6.52 0.80 5.70
CA TYR A 235 -7.52 1.68 5.10
C TYR A 235 -8.19 2.49 6.21
N TYR A 236 -8.28 3.79 5.99
CA TYR A 236 -9.05 4.73 6.80
C TYR A 236 -10.21 5.26 5.98
N CYS A 237 -11.41 5.32 6.55
CA CYS A 237 -12.59 5.86 5.90
C CYS A 237 -13.40 6.73 6.88
N CYS A 238 -13.79 7.92 6.45
CA CYS A 238 -14.75 8.74 7.19
C CYS A 238 -16.15 8.11 7.16
N PRO A 239 -16.97 8.33 8.20
CA PRO A 239 -18.38 7.95 8.15
C PRO A 239 -19.14 8.76 7.09
N ASP A 240 -20.28 8.22 6.66
CA ASP A 240 -21.25 8.92 5.83
C ASP A 240 -22.12 9.80 6.74
N GLU A 241 -22.07 11.12 6.56
CA GLU A 241 -22.72 12.12 7.42
C GLU A 241 -24.24 12.23 7.17
N GLU A 242 -24.81 11.50 6.22
CA GLU A 242 -26.26 11.42 6.01
C GLU A 242 -26.93 10.53 7.07
N VAL A 243 -26.94 11.00 8.31
CA VAL A 243 -27.84 10.51 9.36
C VAL A 243 -29.01 11.49 9.43
N PRO A 244 -30.20 11.18 8.90
CA PRO A 244 -31.39 11.87 9.37
C PRO A 244 -31.56 11.49 10.84
N GLU A 245 -31.50 12.48 11.71
CA GLU A 245 -31.95 12.34 13.10
C GLU A 245 -33.35 11.70 13.07
N SER A 246 -33.45 10.46 13.55
CA SER A 246 -34.71 9.79 13.84
C SER A 246 -34.64 9.00 15.14
#